data_AF-A0A1I6B8J3-F1
#
_entry.id   AF-A0A1I6B8J3-F1
#
_cell.length_a   1.000
_cell.length_b   1.000
_cell.length_c   1.000
_cell.angle_alpha   90.00
_cell.angle_beta   90.00
_cell.angle_gamma   90.00
#
_symmetry.space_group_name_H-M   'P 1'
#
loop_
_entity.id
_entity.type
_entity.pdbx_description
1 polymer ?
#
loop_
_entity_poly.entity_id
_entity_poly.type
_entity_poly.pdbx_seq_one_letter_code
_entity_poly.pdbx_strand_id
1 'polypeptide(L)' 'MPTKKASTAKKDPCWKGYEQEGTKKKDGKTVPNCVRKD' A
#
# COMPACT_ATOMS: atom_id res chain seq x y z
N MET A 1 -27.53 -9.31 -13.18
CA MET A 1 -26.08 -9.53 -13.42
C MET A 1 -25.68 -8.54 -14.51
N PRO A 2 -24.69 -7.63 -14.34
CA PRO A 2 -23.43 -7.79 -13.62
C PRO A 2 -23.25 -6.82 -12.43
N THR A 3 -22.76 -7.37 -11.32
CA THR A 3 -22.32 -6.70 -10.10
C THR A 3 -21.09 -5.81 -10.38
N LYS A 4 -21.31 -4.52 -10.69
CA LYS A 4 -20.26 -3.60 -11.12
C LYS A 4 -19.54 -2.96 -9.91
N LYS A 5 -18.46 -3.62 -9.48
CA LYS A 5 -17.24 -3.08 -8.82
C LYS A 5 -17.49 -2.25 -7.53
N ALA A 6 -17.35 -2.79 -6.31
CA ALA A 6 -16.08 -3.25 -5.74
C ALA A 6 -14.84 -2.48 -6.25
N SER A 7 -14.83 -1.15 -6.09
CA SER A 7 -13.61 -0.35 -6.24
C SER A 7 -13.15 0.11 -4.87
N THR A 8 -12.58 -0.86 -4.17
CA THR A 8 -11.51 -0.74 -3.19
C THR A 8 -10.76 0.57 -3.38
N ALA A 9 -11.06 1.57 -2.57
CA ALA A 9 -10.05 2.53 -2.14
C ALA A 9 -9.05 1.68 -1.34
N LYS A 10 -8.16 1.00 -2.07
CA LYS A 10 -6.96 0.40 -1.52
C LYS A 10 -6.32 1.59 -0.84
N LYS A 11 -6.41 1.63 0.49
CA LYS A 11 -5.59 2.50 1.30
C LYS A 11 -4.19 1.99 1.05
N ASP A 12 -3.61 2.34 -0.10
CA ASP A 12 -2.20 2.11 -0.35
C ASP A 12 -1.52 2.69 0.88
N PRO A 13 -0.84 1.86 1.70
CA PRO A 13 -0.30 2.34 2.97
C PRO A 13 0.88 3.30 2.76
N CYS A 14 1.16 3.61 1.50
CA CYS A 14 2.26 4.41 1.03
C CYS A 14 1.74 5.70 0.43
N TRP A 15 2.54 6.76 0.54
CA TRP A 15 2.21 8.07 -0.01
C TRP A 15 2.07 8.02 -1.53
N LYS A 16 1.38 9.00 -2.13
CA LYS A 16 1.22 9.10 -3.59
C LYS A 16 2.60 9.19 -4.25
N GLY A 17 2.90 8.26 -5.16
CA GLY A 17 4.24 8.11 -5.78
C GLY A 17 5.17 7.14 -5.04
N TYR A 18 4.70 6.52 -3.97
CA TYR A 18 5.39 5.44 -3.28
C TYR A 18 4.60 4.14 -3.41
N GLU A 19 5.28 3.07 -3.78
CA GLU A 19 4.69 1.73 -3.87
C GLU A 19 5.12 0.90 -2.66
N GLN A 20 4.23 0.03 -2.18
CA GLN A 20 4.56 -0.87 -1.07
C GLN A 20 5.39 -2.04 -1.60
N GLU A 21 6.66 -2.08 -1.22
CA GLU A 21 7.55 -3.22 -1.46
C GLU A 21 7.80 -3.99 -0.17
N GLY A 22 6.86 -4.88 0.14
CA GLY A 22 6.93 -5.74 1.31
C GLY A 22 6.67 -5.01 2.64
N THR A 23 7.35 -5.45 3.69
CA THR A 23 7.22 -4.92 5.05
C THR A 23 8.59 -4.79 5.72
N LYS A 24 8.79 -3.76 6.54
CA LYS A 24 10.03 -3.48 7.26
C LYS A 24 9.76 -3.35 8.75
N LYS A 25 10.69 -3.80 9.59
CA LYS A 25 10.66 -3.52 11.03
C LYS A 25 11.16 -2.10 11.30
N LYS A 26 10.31 -1.24 11.85
CA LYS A 26 10.64 0.11 12.33
C LYS A 26 10.18 0.21 13.78
N ASP A 27 11.12 0.49 14.68
CA ASP A 27 10.83 0.63 16.12
C ASP A 27 10.14 -0.61 16.73
N GLY A 28 10.66 -1.81 16.38
CA GLY A 28 10.08 -3.09 16.82
C GLY A 28 8.73 -3.46 16.18
N LYS A 29 8.09 -2.57 15.43
CA LYS A 29 6.82 -2.80 14.73
C LYS A 29 7.05 -3.09 13.24
N THR A 30 6.25 -3.98 12.67
CA THR A 30 6.28 -4.27 11.24
C THR A 30 5.40 -3.26 10.49
N VAL A 31 6.03 -2.41 9.69
CA VAL A 31 5.42 -1.33 8.90
C VAL A 31 5.57 -1.65 7.42
N PRO A 32 4.58 -1.35 6.56
CA PRO A 32 4.74 -1.47 5.11
C PRO A 32 5.94 -0.67 4.62
N ASN A 33 6.78 -1.29 3.79
CA ASN A 33 7.97 -0.63 3.26
C ASN A 33 7.59 0.11 1.98
N CYS A 34 7.49 1.42 2.08
CA CYS A 34 7.09 2.29 0.97
C CYS A 34 8.32 2.82 0.26
N VAL A 35 8.49 2.48 -1.02
CA VAL A 35 9.62 2.92 -1.86
C VAL A 35 9.13 3.90 -2.92
N ARG A 36 9.92 4.93 -3.23
CA ARG A 36 9.64 5.82 -4.37
C ARG A 36 9.82 5.01 -5.64
N LYS A 37 8.76 4.92 -6.44
CA LYS A 37 8.92 4.64 -7.86
C LYS A 37 9.13 5.97 -8.55
N ASP A 38 10.30 6.13 -9.14
CA ASP A 38 10.60 7.23 -10.05
C ASP A 38 9.72 7.12 -11.31
#